data_AF-A0A4Q3YZF9-F1
#
_entry.id   AF-A0A4Q3YZF9-F1
#
_cell.length_a   1.000
_cell.length_b   1.000
_cell.length_c   1.000
_cell.angle_alpha   90.00
_cell.angle_beta   90.00
_cell.angle_gamma   90.00
#
_symmetry.space_group_name_H-M   'P 1'
#
loop_
_entity.id
_entity.type
_entity.pdbx_description
1 polymer ?
#
loop_
_entity_poly.entity_id
_entity_poly.type
_entity_poly.pdbx_seq_one_letter_code
_entity_poly.pdbx_strand_id
1 'polypeptide(L)'
;MAADGNITKDIIYEAVAPDDFESMLDLDRYGARSTAFDKIISATHDHFWDPLDKKYIDFDEPFDMENEMLLPEDMIISLGTDYVSNHLSDWKTRVRFANQSALRSFSSILHGEQGALNLSASLCHVLLDQGAQEYAANQTREEARHVTAFAKYIKARWGRPAECGPTLKTLLVDIIGSPEVYKKIIGMQMLVEGLAMGAFATFFNNINDPLGKKLMQLVMTDEAFHHKFGKIWADRTIPHLSEAEHEIIETWAAHCFQTLLFNLVSPSQQRDLYEEFGLDPDRVIAEMAQMVTDETRRENMKEQSNIFRVLV
;
A
#
# COMPACT_ATOMS: atom_id res chain seq x y z
N MET A 1 -28.36 16.78 9.21
CA MET A 1 -28.17 18.20 8.85
C MET A 1 -27.00 18.73 9.66
N ALA A 2 -25.88 19.05 9.02
CA ALA A 2 -24.73 19.65 9.69
C ALA A 2 -25.09 20.98 10.36
N ALA A 3 -24.38 21.32 11.44
CA ALA A 3 -24.65 22.50 12.26
C ALA A 3 -24.51 23.85 11.50
N ASP A 4 -23.86 23.84 10.34
CA ASP A 4 -23.64 25.00 9.46
C ASP A 4 -24.74 25.19 8.40
N GLY A 5 -25.73 24.30 8.31
CA GLY A 5 -26.80 24.37 7.32
C GLY A 5 -26.35 24.01 5.90
N ASN A 6 -25.15 23.45 5.71
CA ASN A 6 -24.66 23.04 4.40
C ASN A 6 -25.28 21.70 3.98
N ILE A 7 -26.17 21.76 2.98
CA ILE A 7 -26.95 20.61 2.49
C ILE A 7 -26.11 19.53 1.79
N THR A 8 -24.83 19.77 1.52
CA THR A 8 -23.90 18.78 0.93
C THR A 8 -23.12 17.99 1.99
N LYS A 9 -23.25 18.33 3.27
CA LYS A 9 -22.60 17.65 4.40
C LYS A 9 -23.66 16.98 5.28
N ASP A 10 -24.23 15.87 4.82
CA ASP A 10 -25.04 15.04 5.71
C ASP A 10 -24.15 14.40 6.78
N ILE A 11 -24.68 14.23 7.99
CA ILE A 11 -23.97 13.59 9.11
C ILE A 11 -23.56 12.16 8.74
N ILE A 12 -24.30 11.52 7.82
CA ILE A 12 -24.01 10.16 7.35
C ILE A 12 -22.78 10.09 6.42
N TYR A 13 -22.34 11.23 5.86
CA TYR A 13 -21.19 11.31 4.95
C TYR A 13 -19.91 11.82 5.62
N GLU A 14 -19.99 12.39 6.83
CA GLU A 14 -18.85 12.95 7.59
C GLU A 14 -17.87 13.76 6.72
N ALA A 15 -18.40 14.64 5.87
CA ALA A 15 -17.63 15.33 4.85
C ALA A 15 -16.64 16.37 5.42
N VAL A 16 -15.35 16.12 5.25
CA VAL A 16 -14.25 17.06 5.54
C VAL A 16 -13.90 17.93 4.33
N ALA A 17 -13.11 18.99 4.53
CA ALA A 17 -12.67 19.85 3.43
C ALA A 17 -11.66 19.12 2.52
N PRO A 18 -11.59 19.43 1.21
CA PRO A 18 -10.65 18.77 0.29
C PRO A 18 -9.16 18.92 0.67
N ASP A 19 -8.81 19.94 1.44
CA ASP A 19 -7.45 20.23 1.94
C ASP A 19 -7.18 19.65 3.34
N ASP A 20 -8.16 19.00 3.97
CA ASP A 20 -8.07 18.38 5.30
C ASP A 20 -7.78 16.88 5.20
N PHE A 21 -6.62 16.56 4.62
CA PHE A 21 -6.18 15.17 4.47
C PHE A 21 -5.79 14.52 5.81
N GLU A 22 -5.38 15.30 6.81
CA GLU A 22 -5.04 14.78 8.14
C GLU A 22 -6.23 14.05 8.78
N SER A 23 -7.45 14.56 8.59
CA SER A 23 -8.68 13.90 9.03
C SER A 23 -8.93 12.54 8.35
N MET A 24 -8.38 12.30 7.15
CA MET A 24 -8.47 11.00 6.47
C MET A 24 -7.49 9.95 7.02
N LEU A 25 -6.44 10.40 7.71
CA LEU A 25 -5.42 9.56 8.34
C LEU A 25 -5.70 9.31 9.83
N ASP A 26 -6.79 9.88 10.35
CA ASP A 26 -7.23 9.64 11.72
C ASP A 26 -7.40 8.13 11.98
N LEU A 27 -6.82 7.65 13.07
CA LEU A 27 -6.77 6.21 13.36
C LEU A 27 -8.17 5.64 13.66
N ASP A 28 -9.05 6.42 14.25
CA ASP A 28 -10.40 6.00 14.63
C ASP A 28 -11.32 5.94 13.40
N ARG A 29 -11.07 6.79 12.38
CA ARG A 29 -11.76 6.75 11.08
C ARG A 29 -11.77 5.34 10.47
N TYR A 30 -10.65 4.62 10.50
CA TYR A 30 -10.55 3.27 9.92
C TYR A 30 -11.46 2.24 10.64
N GLY A 31 -11.91 2.54 11.86
CA GLY A 31 -12.85 1.72 12.63
C GLY A 31 -14.32 2.14 12.53
N ALA A 32 -14.63 3.32 12.00
CA ALA A 32 -15.93 4.00 12.10
C ALA A 32 -16.82 3.93 10.83
N ARG A 33 -16.61 2.92 9.95
CA ARG A 33 -17.36 2.79 8.67
C ARG A 33 -18.88 2.61 8.88
N SER A 34 -19.69 3.46 8.25
CA SER A 34 -21.16 3.35 8.20
C SER A 34 -21.65 2.15 7.37
N THR A 35 -22.76 1.54 7.78
CA THR A 35 -23.44 0.44 7.05
C THR A 35 -24.48 0.93 6.05
N ALA A 36 -24.72 2.24 5.94
CA ALA A 36 -25.83 2.80 5.15
C ALA A 36 -25.75 2.49 3.64
N PHE A 37 -24.55 2.26 3.13
CA PHE A 37 -24.29 2.01 1.71
C PHE A 37 -24.14 0.53 1.36
N ASP A 38 -24.12 -0.36 2.36
CA ASP A 38 -23.80 -1.77 2.20
C ASP A 38 -24.72 -2.48 1.19
N LYS A 39 -26.02 -2.16 1.18
CA LYS A 39 -26.96 -2.77 0.22
C LYS A 39 -26.72 -2.35 -1.23
N ILE A 40 -26.38 -1.09 -1.46
CA ILE A 40 -26.12 -0.53 -2.80
C ILE A 40 -24.81 -1.10 -3.34
N ILE A 41 -23.78 -1.14 -2.48
CA ILE A 41 -22.52 -1.80 -2.78
C ILE A 41 -22.79 -3.29 -3.05
N SER A 42 -23.68 -3.93 -2.27
CA SER A 42 -23.99 -5.35 -2.46
C SER A 42 -24.68 -5.74 -3.74
N ALA A 43 -25.44 -4.83 -4.34
CA ALA A 43 -26.02 -5.06 -5.66
C ALA A 43 -24.97 -5.12 -6.77
N THR A 44 -23.75 -4.66 -6.51
CA THR A 44 -22.65 -4.71 -7.47
C THR A 44 -21.82 -6.00 -7.40
N HIS A 45 -22.18 -6.93 -6.50
CA HIS A 45 -21.50 -8.21 -6.25
C HIS A 45 -21.69 -9.28 -7.34
N ASP A 46 -22.62 -9.08 -8.28
CA ASP A 46 -22.81 -10.02 -9.39
C ASP A 46 -21.62 -10.01 -10.37
N HIS A 47 -20.77 -8.98 -10.31
CA HIS A 47 -19.65 -8.79 -11.22
C HIS A 47 -18.27 -8.67 -10.55
N PHE A 48 -18.22 -8.46 -9.23
CA PHE A 48 -16.95 -8.32 -8.51
C PHE A 48 -16.97 -8.99 -7.12
N TRP A 49 -15.80 -9.27 -6.55
CA TRP A 49 -15.69 -9.77 -5.18
C TRP A 49 -16.01 -8.70 -4.13
N ASP A 50 -16.37 -9.14 -2.92
CA ASP A 50 -16.77 -8.27 -1.80
C ASP A 50 -16.11 -8.68 -0.47
N PRO A 51 -15.39 -7.77 0.21
CA PRO A 51 -14.80 -7.99 1.54
C PRO A 51 -15.82 -8.00 2.69
N LEU A 52 -17.10 -7.76 2.41
CA LEU A 52 -18.18 -7.89 3.41
C LEU A 52 -18.93 -9.23 3.30
N ASP A 53 -18.70 -10.00 2.24
CA ASP A 53 -19.36 -11.29 1.98
C ASP A 53 -18.36 -12.44 2.19
N LYS A 54 -18.65 -13.25 3.21
CA LYS A 54 -17.85 -14.41 3.60
C LYS A 54 -17.70 -15.45 2.48
N LYS A 55 -18.53 -15.43 1.43
CA LYS A 55 -18.34 -16.30 0.27
C LYS A 55 -17.06 -16.01 -0.50
N TYR A 56 -16.55 -14.77 -0.44
CA TYR A 56 -15.29 -14.39 -1.08
C TYR A 56 -14.11 -14.50 -0.12
N ILE A 57 -14.26 -13.94 1.09
CA ILE A 57 -13.22 -13.91 2.11
C ILE A 57 -13.83 -13.84 3.51
N ASP A 58 -13.45 -14.79 4.38
CA ASP A 58 -13.92 -14.83 5.77
C ASP A 58 -12.82 -14.38 6.73
N PHE A 59 -12.90 -13.14 7.20
CA PHE A 59 -11.92 -12.57 8.11
C PHE A 59 -11.91 -13.19 9.52
N ASP A 60 -12.86 -14.08 9.83
CA ASP A 60 -12.89 -14.84 11.08
C ASP A 60 -12.00 -16.10 11.04
N GLU A 61 -11.42 -16.44 9.89
CA GLU A 61 -10.50 -17.58 9.77
C GLU A 61 -9.32 -17.44 10.76
N PRO A 62 -9.07 -18.42 11.64
CA PRO A 62 -8.05 -18.30 12.66
C PRO A 62 -6.65 -18.48 12.08
N PHE A 63 -5.68 -17.80 12.69
CA PHE A 63 -4.25 -18.01 12.48
C PHE A 63 -3.52 -17.86 13.82
N ASP A 64 -2.53 -18.70 14.09
CA ASP A 64 -1.81 -18.70 15.37
C ASP A 64 -0.75 -17.58 15.40
N MET A 65 -1.21 -16.35 15.65
CA MET A 65 -0.36 -15.17 15.73
C MET A 65 0.69 -15.22 16.86
N GLU A 66 0.57 -16.14 17.82
CA GLU A 66 1.51 -16.28 18.94
C GLU A 66 2.68 -17.22 18.62
N ASN A 67 2.44 -18.26 17.82
CA ASN A 67 3.42 -19.32 17.60
C ASN A 67 3.85 -19.49 16.14
N GLU A 68 3.14 -18.88 15.19
CA GLU A 68 3.43 -18.92 13.76
C GLU A 68 3.80 -17.55 13.20
N MET A 69 4.89 -17.49 12.44
CA MET A 69 5.26 -16.30 11.69
C MET A 69 4.40 -16.19 10.42
N LEU A 70 3.87 -15.00 10.13
CA LEU A 70 3.14 -14.72 8.91
C LEU A 70 3.99 -14.84 7.66
N LEU A 71 5.27 -14.46 7.76
CA LEU A 71 6.25 -14.57 6.70
C LEU A 71 7.39 -15.51 7.14
N PRO A 72 8.07 -16.16 6.18
CA PRO A 72 9.33 -16.83 6.42
C PRO A 72 10.34 -15.92 7.12
N GLU A 73 11.11 -16.48 8.06
CA GLU A 73 12.01 -15.72 8.91
C GLU A 73 13.10 -14.97 8.13
N ASP A 74 13.59 -15.57 7.04
CA ASP A 74 14.58 -15.02 6.13
C ASP A 74 14.10 -13.77 5.38
N MET A 75 12.78 -13.57 5.29
CA MET A 75 12.21 -12.32 4.76
C MET A 75 12.24 -11.17 5.77
N ILE A 76 12.48 -11.45 7.05
CA ILE A 76 12.64 -10.43 8.10
C ILE A 76 14.13 -10.18 8.28
N ILE A 77 14.72 -9.35 7.42
CA ILE A 77 16.18 -9.13 7.31
C ILE A 77 16.84 -8.85 8.66
N SER A 78 16.17 -8.10 9.55
CA SER A 78 16.69 -7.79 10.88
C SER A 78 16.88 -9.03 11.75
N LEU A 79 16.05 -10.08 11.65
CA LEU A 79 16.22 -11.35 12.37
C LEU A 79 17.48 -12.11 11.94
N GLY A 80 18.03 -11.79 10.77
CA GLY A 80 19.29 -12.34 10.28
C GLY A 80 20.55 -11.73 10.89
N THR A 81 20.45 -10.64 11.66
CA THR A 81 21.63 -10.06 12.34
C THR A 81 21.88 -10.75 13.68
N ASP A 82 23.16 -10.85 14.06
CA ASP A 82 23.55 -11.46 15.34
C ASP A 82 22.93 -10.71 16.53
N TYR A 83 22.89 -9.38 16.52
CA TYR A 83 22.32 -8.62 17.63
C TYR A 83 20.84 -8.90 17.84
N VAL A 84 20.04 -8.77 16.79
CA VAL A 84 18.60 -8.99 16.88
C VAL A 84 18.32 -10.45 17.20
N SER A 85 19.00 -11.38 16.52
CA SER A 85 18.74 -12.80 16.69
C SER A 85 19.04 -13.29 18.11
N ASN A 86 20.17 -12.85 18.70
CA ASN A 86 20.53 -13.20 20.07
C ASN A 86 19.63 -12.51 21.11
N HIS A 87 19.20 -11.27 20.85
CA HIS A 87 18.30 -10.53 21.74
C HIS A 87 16.90 -11.16 21.76
N LEU A 88 16.38 -11.56 20.59
CA LEU A 88 15.09 -12.21 20.41
C LEU A 88 15.23 -13.75 20.36
N SER A 89 15.84 -14.31 21.40
CA SER A 89 16.13 -15.75 21.50
C SER A 89 14.94 -16.60 21.95
N ASP A 90 13.94 -16.00 22.62
CA ASP A 90 12.66 -16.65 22.91
C ASP A 90 11.80 -16.71 21.66
N TRP A 91 11.33 -17.92 21.30
CA TRP A 91 10.57 -18.15 20.07
C TRP A 91 9.29 -17.30 19.97
N LYS A 92 8.50 -17.22 21.05
CA LYS A 92 7.25 -16.43 21.03
C LYS A 92 7.53 -14.95 20.82
N THR A 93 8.57 -14.42 21.46
CA THR A 93 9.00 -13.03 21.27
C THR A 93 9.49 -12.80 19.85
N ARG A 94 10.22 -13.76 19.27
CA ARG A 94 10.69 -13.72 17.88
C ARG A 94 9.54 -13.74 16.86
N VAL A 95 8.55 -14.61 17.07
CA VAL A 95 7.31 -14.67 16.26
C VAL A 95 6.56 -13.34 16.36
N ARG A 96 6.39 -12.80 17.57
CA ARG A 96 5.72 -11.51 17.77
C ARG A 96 6.44 -10.40 17.02
N PHE A 97 7.78 -10.35 17.06
CA PHE A 97 8.57 -9.38 16.32
C PHE A 97 8.37 -9.51 14.80
N ALA A 98 8.46 -10.73 14.26
CA ALA A 98 8.23 -10.98 12.83
C ALA A 98 6.83 -10.54 12.39
N ASN A 99 5.79 -10.90 13.16
CA ASN A 99 4.41 -10.54 12.87
C ASN A 99 4.15 -9.02 13.01
N GLN A 100 4.85 -8.36 13.94
CA GLN A 100 4.82 -6.90 14.08
C GLN A 100 5.55 -6.19 12.94
N SER A 101 6.63 -6.76 12.39
CA SER A 101 7.26 -6.26 11.16
C SER A 101 6.34 -6.40 9.96
N ALA A 102 5.66 -7.55 9.81
CA ALA A 102 4.67 -7.76 8.76
C ALA A 102 3.51 -6.75 8.83
N LEU A 103 3.04 -6.37 10.03
CA LEU A 103 2.04 -5.31 10.20
C LEU A 103 2.46 -4.00 9.54
N ARG A 104 3.73 -3.57 9.65
CA ARG A 104 4.19 -2.32 9.02
C ARG A 104 4.14 -2.41 7.49
N SER A 105 4.45 -3.57 6.91
CA SER A 105 4.31 -3.80 5.46
C SER A 105 2.85 -3.79 5.02
N PHE A 106 1.96 -4.49 5.73
CA PHE A 106 0.51 -4.47 5.46
C PHE A 106 -0.10 -3.08 5.65
N SER A 107 0.36 -2.32 6.64
CA SER A 107 -0.09 -0.94 6.86
C SER A 107 0.39 -0.03 5.73
N SER A 108 1.63 -0.19 5.26
CA SER A 108 2.15 0.55 4.10
C SER A 108 1.33 0.28 2.84
N ILE A 109 0.92 -0.98 2.62
CA ILE A 109 -0.02 -1.34 1.55
C ILE A 109 -1.34 -0.61 1.74
N LEU A 110 -1.99 -0.73 2.90
CA LEU A 110 -3.27 -0.05 3.19
C LEU A 110 -3.18 1.47 2.90
N HIS A 111 -2.08 2.12 3.28
CA HIS A 111 -1.87 3.55 3.01
C HIS A 111 -1.66 3.83 1.52
N GLY A 112 -0.97 2.95 0.80
CA GLY A 112 -0.85 2.99 -0.66
C GLY A 112 -2.20 2.89 -1.36
N GLU A 113 -3.02 1.89 -0.98
CA GLU A 113 -4.39 1.70 -1.48
C GLU A 113 -5.27 2.93 -1.21
N GLN A 114 -5.16 3.52 -0.02
CA GLN A 114 -5.86 4.75 0.32
C GLN A 114 -5.39 5.94 -0.54
N GLY A 115 -4.11 5.97 -0.91
CA GLY A 115 -3.58 6.96 -1.84
C GLY A 115 -4.08 6.76 -3.28
N ALA A 116 -4.08 5.52 -3.77
CA ALA A 116 -4.57 5.15 -5.10
C ALA A 116 -6.07 5.48 -5.23
N LEU A 117 -6.87 5.15 -4.22
CA LEU A 117 -8.28 5.53 -4.12
C LEU A 117 -8.49 7.03 -4.33
N ASN A 118 -7.77 7.85 -3.56
CA ASN A 118 -7.94 9.30 -3.60
C ASN A 118 -7.49 9.88 -4.94
N LEU A 119 -6.39 9.35 -5.50
CA LEU A 119 -5.89 9.79 -6.79
C LEU A 119 -6.86 9.45 -7.91
N SER A 120 -7.36 8.21 -7.97
CA SER A 120 -8.34 7.76 -8.97
C SER A 120 -9.63 8.60 -8.91
N ALA A 121 -10.10 8.93 -7.71
CA ALA A 121 -11.24 9.83 -7.53
C ALA A 121 -10.94 11.24 -8.09
N SER A 122 -9.73 11.76 -7.86
CA SER A 122 -9.33 13.07 -8.39
C SER A 122 -9.24 13.07 -9.93
N LEU A 123 -8.82 11.96 -10.54
CA LEU A 123 -8.71 11.85 -11.99
C LEU A 123 -10.08 11.99 -12.69
N CYS A 124 -11.18 11.56 -12.06
CA CYS A 124 -12.53 11.76 -12.57
C CYS A 124 -12.86 13.24 -12.81
N HIS A 125 -12.31 14.13 -11.99
CA HIS A 125 -12.52 15.59 -12.11
C HIS A 125 -11.55 16.26 -13.11
N VAL A 126 -10.38 15.65 -13.33
CA VAL A 126 -9.30 16.24 -14.13
C VAL A 126 -9.35 15.80 -15.59
N LEU A 127 -9.78 14.57 -15.86
CA LEU A 127 -9.81 14.00 -17.20
C LEU A 127 -11.08 14.44 -17.95
N LEU A 128 -10.91 14.88 -19.20
CA LEU A 128 -12.02 15.27 -20.08
C LEU A 128 -12.56 14.10 -20.92
N ASP A 129 -11.70 13.12 -21.24
CA ASP A 129 -12.10 11.96 -22.04
C ASP A 129 -13.03 11.05 -21.23
N GLN A 130 -14.20 10.75 -21.80
CA GLN A 130 -15.25 9.99 -21.11
C GLN A 130 -14.78 8.57 -20.75
N GLY A 131 -14.00 7.91 -21.62
CA GLY A 131 -13.48 6.58 -21.35
C GLY A 131 -12.41 6.59 -20.25
N ALA A 132 -11.59 7.63 -20.21
CA ALA A 132 -10.61 7.84 -19.14
C ALA A 132 -11.30 8.14 -17.80
N GLN A 133 -12.40 8.90 -17.79
CA GLN A 133 -13.23 9.11 -16.60
C GLN A 133 -13.92 7.82 -16.14
N GLU A 134 -14.47 7.04 -17.06
CA GLU A 134 -15.08 5.73 -16.75
C GLU A 134 -14.05 4.78 -16.13
N TYR A 135 -12.84 4.71 -16.71
CA TYR A 135 -11.74 3.94 -16.16
C TYR A 135 -11.38 4.40 -14.74
N ALA A 136 -11.15 5.70 -14.54
CA ALA A 136 -10.78 6.25 -13.23
C ALA A 136 -11.88 6.01 -12.19
N ALA A 137 -13.16 6.09 -12.58
CA ALA A 137 -14.28 5.80 -11.70
C ALA A 137 -14.35 4.32 -11.30
N ASN A 138 -14.05 3.39 -12.23
CA ASN A 138 -13.96 1.97 -11.92
C ASN A 138 -12.83 1.67 -10.95
N GLN A 139 -11.63 2.20 -11.23
CA GLN A 139 -10.48 2.03 -10.34
C GLN A 139 -10.76 2.60 -8.96
N THR A 140 -11.36 3.79 -8.86
CA THR A 140 -11.79 4.38 -7.57
C THR A 140 -12.63 3.41 -6.75
N ARG A 141 -13.52 2.66 -7.38
CA ARG A 141 -14.34 1.67 -6.70
C ARG A 141 -13.53 0.44 -6.26
N GLU A 142 -12.60 -0.02 -7.09
CA GLU A 142 -11.71 -1.15 -6.79
C GLU A 142 -10.79 -0.83 -5.61
N GLU A 143 -10.13 0.33 -5.61
CA GLU A 143 -9.25 0.73 -4.49
C GLU A 143 -10.03 0.93 -3.18
N ALA A 144 -11.27 1.41 -3.24
CA ALA A 144 -12.13 1.50 -2.04
C ALA A 144 -12.40 0.12 -1.42
N ARG A 145 -12.49 -0.91 -2.25
CA ARG A 145 -12.62 -2.29 -1.80
C ARG A 145 -11.31 -2.78 -1.20
N HIS A 146 -10.17 -2.49 -1.83
CA HIS A 146 -8.85 -2.87 -1.30
C HIS A 146 -8.60 -2.27 0.07
N VAL A 147 -8.84 -0.97 0.24
CA VAL A 147 -8.78 -0.28 1.55
C VAL A 147 -9.63 -1.00 2.60
N THR A 148 -10.86 -1.35 2.25
CA THR A 148 -11.77 -2.08 3.17
C THR A 148 -11.23 -3.46 3.54
N ALA A 149 -10.74 -4.22 2.55
CA ALA A 149 -10.25 -5.58 2.74
C ALA A 149 -8.97 -5.62 3.58
N PHE A 150 -8.00 -4.74 3.29
CA PHE A 150 -6.78 -4.61 4.07
C PHE A 150 -7.06 -4.13 5.50
N ALA A 151 -7.94 -3.14 5.68
CA ALA A 151 -8.33 -2.69 7.02
C ALA A 151 -8.97 -3.82 7.85
N LYS A 152 -9.83 -4.64 7.24
CA LYS A 152 -10.44 -5.80 7.90
C LYS A 152 -9.42 -6.88 8.25
N TYR A 153 -8.51 -7.22 7.33
CA TYR A 153 -7.43 -8.18 7.59
C TYR A 153 -6.55 -7.72 8.75
N ILE A 154 -6.13 -6.45 8.71
CA ILE A 154 -5.31 -5.87 9.76
C ILE A 154 -6.04 -5.91 11.10
N LYS A 155 -7.33 -5.56 11.12
CA LYS A 155 -8.16 -5.65 12.33
C LYS A 155 -8.25 -7.08 12.86
N ALA A 156 -8.40 -8.07 11.99
CA ALA A 156 -8.51 -9.48 12.39
C ALA A 156 -7.21 -10.03 13.02
N ARG A 157 -6.04 -9.57 12.55
CA ARG A 157 -4.73 -10.10 13.00
C ARG A 157 -4.05 -9.26 14.08
N TRP A 158 -4.21 -7.94 14.03
CA TRP A 158 -3.52 -7.00 14.93
C TRP A 158 -4.45 -5.99 15.61
N GLY A 159 -5.73 -5.94 15.24
CA GLY A 159 -6.71 -5.00 15.79
C GLY A 159 -6.73 -3.63 15.11
N ARG A 160 -5.56 -3.06 14.76
CA ARG A 160 -5.45 -1.76 14.09
C ARG A 160 -4.17 -1.62 13.23
N PRO A 161 -4.15 -0.71 12.24
CA PRO A 161 -2.95 -0.45 11.43
C PRO A 161 -1.86 0.31 12.20
N ALA A 162 -0.64 0.25 11.67
CA ALA A 162 0.48 1.10 12.06
C ALA A 162 0.48 2.41 11.25
N GLU A 163 1.23 3.40 11.74
CA GLU A 163 1.40 4.69 11.06
C GLU A 163 2.08 4.54 9.70
N CYS A 164 1.74 5.44 8.77
CA CYS A 164 2.38 5.47 7.46
C CYS A 164 3.83 5.94 7.60
N GLY A 165 4.77 5.16 7.05
CA GLY A 165 6.19 5.52 7.02
C GLY A 165 6.41 6.88 6.33
N PRO A 166 7.32 7.72 6.85
CA PRO A 166 7.50 9.09 6.38
C PRO A 166 7.82 9.19 4.89
N THR A 167 8.55 8.21 4.33
CA THR A 167 8.88 8.17 2.90
C THR A 167 7.62 8.00 2.06
N LEU A 168 6.82 6.97 2.34
CA LEU A 168 5.60 6.70 1.57
C LEU A 168 4.60 7.85 1.75
N LYS A 169 4.41 8.32 2.98
CA LYS A 169 3.55 9.46 3.28
C LYS A 169 3.92 10.70 2.46
N THR A 170 5.20 11.08 2.46
CA THR A 170 5.67 12.26 1.72
C THR A 170 5.44 12.12 0.22
N LEU A 171 5.77 10.95 -0.34
CA LEU A 171 5.59 10.69 -1.77
C LEU A 171 4.10 10.72 -2.16
N LEU A 172 3.22 10.07 -1.38
CA LEU A 172 1.78 10.07 -1.64
C LEU A 172 1.22 11.50 -1.59
N VAL A 173 1.62 12.31 -0.61
CA VAL A 173 1.20 13.71 -0.51
C VAL A 173 1.64 14.52 -1.74
N ASP A 174 2.87 14.35 -2.22
CA ASP A 174 3.38 15.07 -3.41
C ASP A 174 2.62 14.65 -4.69
N ILE A 175 2.42 13.35 -4.89
CA ILE A 175 1.68 12.80 -6.04
C ILE A 175 0.21 13.29 -6.03
N ILE A 176 -0.47 13.14 -4.89
CA ILE A 176 -1.91 13.45 -4.77
C ILE A 176 -2.13 14.96 -4.80
N GLY A 177 -1.24 15.75 -4.19
CA GLY A 177 -1.33 17.21 -4.15
C GLY A 177 -0.93 17.91 -5.46
N SER A 178 -0.19 17.23 -6.34
CA SER A 178 0.27 17.83 -7.60
C SER A 178 -0.91 18.25 -8.50
N PRO A 179 -0.87 19.45 -9.10
CA PRO A 179 -1.83 19.86 -10.13
C PRO A 179 -1.54 19.23 -11.50
N GLU A 180 -0.32 18.70 -11.71
CA GLU A 180 0.11 18.16 -12.98
C GLU A 180 -0.29 16.69 -13.16
N VAL A 181 -1.04 16.40 -14.23
CA VAL A 181 -1.55 15.05 -14.51
C VAL A 181 -0.43 14.02 -14.70
N TYR A 182 0.69 14.40 -15.32
CA TYR A 182 1.81 13.48 -15.53
C TYR A 182 2.42 13.01 -14.21
N LYS A 183 2.46 13.87 -13.17
CA LYS A 183 3.00 13.47 -11.87
C LYS A 183 2.11 12.43 -11.19
N LYS A 184 0.79 12.62 -11.30
CA LYS A 184 -0.22 11.66 -10.82
C LYS A 184 -0.08 10.30 -11.51
N ILE A 185 -0.06 10.31 -12.85
CA ILE A 185 -0.01 9.08 -13.65
C ILE A 185 1.30 8.33 -13.42
N ILE A 186 2.44 9.00 -13.53
CA ILE A 186 3.75 8.35 -13.37
C ILE A 186 3.97 7.92 -11.92
N GLY A 187 3.68 8.80 -10.98
CA GLY A 187 3.92 8.54 -9.56
C GLY A 187 3.04 7.41 -9.03
N MET A 188 1.72 7.47 -9.26
CA MET A 188 0.79 6.47 -8.73
C MET A 188 0.68 5.25 -9.65
N GLN A 189 0.19 5.46 -10.86
CA GLN A 189 -0.30 4.37 -11.73
C GLN A 189 0.86 3.53 -12.31
N MET A 190 2.00 4.17 -12.56
CA MET A 190 3.18 3.45 -13.07
C MET A 190 4.08 2.94 -11.96
N LEU A 191 4.36 3.75 -10.93
CA LEU A 191 5.34 3.39 -9.90
C LEU A 191 4.72 2.77 -8.64
N VAL A 192 3.84 3.47 -7.93
CA VAL A 192 3.25 2.95 -6.67
C VAL A 192 2.43 1.68 -6.92
N GLU A 193 1.50 1.71 -7.88
CA GLU A 193 0.67 0.54 -8.23
C GLU A 193 1.51 -0.60 -8.83
N GLY A 194 2.53 -0.26 -9.65
CA GLY A 194 3.48 -1.24 -10.14
C GLY A 194 4.17 -1.98 -8.99
N LEU A 195 4.73 -1.25 -8.02
CA LEU A 195 5.36 -1.84 -6.83
C LEU A 195 4.37 -2.63 -5.97
N ALA A 196 3.14 -2.16 -5.83
CA ALA A 196 2.09 -2.83 -5.09
C ALA A 196 1.84 -4.25 -5.64
N MET A 197 1.74 -4.41 -6.97
CA MET A 197 1.66 -5.73 -7.59
C MET A 197 2.83 -6.65 -7.23
N GLY A 198 4.06 -6.13 -7.24
CA GLY A 198 5.25 -6.88 -6.83
C GLY A 198 5.19 -7.32 -5.36
N ALA A 199 4.73 -6.43 -4.48
CA ALA A 199 4.49 -6.75 -3.07
C ALA A 199 3.41 -7.82 -2.91
N PHE A 200 2.27 -7.71 -3.60
CA PHE A 200 1.18 -8.68 -3.53
C PHE A 200 1.63 -10.06 -4.01
N ALA A 201 2.37 -10.13 -5.10
CA ALA A 201 2.95 -11.40 -5.58
C ALA A 201 3.90 -12.01 -4.54
N THR A 202 4.73 -11.17 -3.91
CA THR A 202 5.65 -11.60 -2.84
C THR A 202 4.89 -12.17 -1.64
N PHE A 203 3.87 -11.47 -1.16
CA PHE A 203 3.01 -11.96 -0.06
C PHE A 203 2.24 -13.21 -0.46
N PHE A 204 1.61 -13.24 -1.63
CA PHE A 204 0.86 -14.41 -2.11
C PHE A 204 1.71 -15.69 -2.13
N ASN A 205 2.98 -15.57 -2.55
CA ASN A 205 3.89 -16.70 -2.63
C ASN A 205 4.36 -17.18 -1.25
N ASN A 206 4.61 -16.27 -0.31
CA ASN A 206 5.36 -16.58 0.91
C ASN A 206 4.52 -16.54 2.19
N ILE A 207 3.36 -15.88 2.21
CA ILE A 207 2.58 -15.75 3.44
C ILE A 207 2.04 -17.11 3.91
N ASN A 208 2.22 -17.38 5.20
CA ASN A 208 1.77 -18.61 5.85
C ASN A 208 0.28 -18.58 6.19
N ASP A 209 -0.28 -17.39 6.44
CA ASP A 209 -1.71 -17.22 6.74
C ASP A 209 -2.58 -17.41 5.48
N PRO A 210 -3.45 -18.44 5.44
CA PRO A 210 -4.33 -18.69 4.32
C PRO A 210 -5.27 -17.52 4.01
N LEU A 211 -5.73 -16.79 5.03
CA LEU A 211 -6.58 -15.61 4.85
C LEU A 211 -5.82 -14.51 4.14
N GLY A 212 -4.59 -14.22 4.58
CA GLY A 212 -3.72 -13.24 3.93
C GLY A 212 -3.38 -13.63 2.50
N LYS A 213 -3.16 -14.93 2.23
CA LYS A 213 -2.95 -15.45 0.88
C LYS A 213 -4.18 -15.25 0.00
N LYS A 214 -5.37 -15.51 0.53
CA LYS A 214 -6.64 -15.31 -0.18
C LYS A 214 -6.89 -13.83 -0.49
N LEU A 215 -6.60 -12.95 0.46
CA LEU A 215 -6.67 -11.50 0.27
C LEU A 215 -5.79 -11.05 -0.90
N MET A 216 -4.51 -11.47 -0.92
CA MET A 216 -3.59 -11.14 -2.01
C MET A 216 -4.11 -11.65 -3.36
N GLN A 217 -4.64 -12.88 -3.40
CA GLN A 217 -5.22 -13.43 -4.62
C GLN A 217 -6.35 -12.54 -5.17
N LEU A 218 -7.27 -12.09 -4.31
CA LEU A 218 -8.43 -11.30 -4.71
C LEU A 218 -8.02 -9.89 -5.20
N VAL A 219 -7.15 -9.20 -4.45
CA VAL A 219 -6.64 -7.88 -4.84
C VAL A 219 -5.88 -7.97 -6.16
N MET A 220 -5.00 -8.96 -6.33
CA MET A 220 -4.26 -9.16 -7.58
C MET A 220 -5.14 -9.39 -8.81
N THR A 221 -6.38 -9.87 -8.67
CA THR A 221 -7.30 -10.01 -9.81
C THR A 221 -7.81 -8.67 -10.33
N ASP A 222 -7.89 -7.65 -9.48
CA ASP A 222 -8.27 -6.29 -9.85
C ASP A 222 -7.04 -5.54 -10.39
N GLU A 223 -5.91 -5.61 -9.68
CA GLU A 223 -4.67 -4.89 -9.98
C GLU A 223 -4.06 -5.19 -11.35
N ALA A 224 -4.31 -6.38 -11.90
CA ALA A 224 -3.86 -6.75 -13.24
C ALA A 224 -4.38 -5.78 -14.34
N PHE A 225 -5.38 -4.96 -14.02
CA PHE A 225 -5.94 -3.95 -14.90
C PHE A 225 -5.50 -2.53 -14.56
N HIS A 226 -5.27 -2.19 -13.29
CA HIS A 226 -4.97 -0.83 -12.81
C HIS A 226 -3.73 -0.20 -13.48
N HIS A 227 -2.64 -0.98 -13.61
CA HIS A 227 -1.42 -0.50 -14.25
C HIS A 227 -1.57 -0.15 -15.75
N LYS A 228 -2.60 -0.67 -16.44
CA LYS A 228 -2.76 -0.46 -17.90
C LYS A 228 -3.01 0.99 -18.26
N PHE A 229 -3.65 1.78 -17.40
CA PHE A 229 -3.94 3.18 -17.68
C PHE A 229 -2.69 4.03 -17.79
N GLY A 230 -1.78 3.91 -16.82
CA GLY A 230 -0.49 4.60 -16.88
C GLY A 230 0.30 4.23 -18.13
N LYS A 231 0.28 2.96 -18.52
CA LYS A 231 0.91 2.50 -19.76
C LYS A 231 0.27 3.09 -21.02
N ILE A 232 -1.05 3.13 -21.11
CA ILE A 232 -1.75 3.72 -22.26
C ILE A 232 -1.41 5.21 -22.40
N TRP A 233 -1.37 5.94 -21.29
CA TRP A 233 -0.94 7.34 -21.29
C TRP A 233 0.51 7.46 -21.78
N ALA A 234 1.42 6.64 -21.24
CA ALA A 234 2.82 6.64 -21.65
C ALA A 234 2.98 6.38 -23.15
N ASP A 235 2.35 5.33 -23.69
CA ASP A 235 2.43 4.94 -25.10
C ASP A 235 1.90 6.04 -26.05
N ARG A 236 0.87 6.78 -25.63
CA ARG A 236 0.23 7.81 -26.46
C ARG A 236 0.86 9.19 -26.31
N THR A 237 1.43 9.50 -25.15
CA THR A 237 1.92 10.84 -24.83
C THR A 237 3.43 10.96 -24.99
N ILE A 238 4.21 10.02 -24.44
CA ILE A 238 5.68 10.13 -24.37
C ILE A 238 6.32 10.29 -25.76
N PRO A 239 5.94 9.54 -26.82
CA PRO A 239 6.56 9.69 -28.14
C PRO A 239 6.39 11.06 -28.81
N HIS A 240 5.49 11.90 -28.30
CA HIS A 240 5.15 13.20 -28.88
C HIS A 240 5.70 14.38 -28.07
N LEU A 241 6.46 14.11 -27.01
CA LEU A 241 7.06 15.15 -26.17
C LEU A 241 8.29 15.75 -26.83
N SER A 242 8.53 17.03 -26.57
CA SER A 242 9.82 17.66 -26.85
C SER A 242 10.90 17.15 -25.90
N GLU A 243 12.17 17.34 -26.26
CA GLU A 243 13.31 16.95 -25.42
C GLU A 243 13.25 17.59 -24.01
N ALA A 244 12.80 18.84 -23.92
CA ALA A 244 12.63 19.52 -22.63
C ALA A 244 11.49 18.92 -21.78
N GLU A 245 10.40 18.49 -22.41
CA GLU A 245 9.29 17.83 -21.70
C GLU A 245 9.68 16.41 -21.26
N HIS A 246 10.45 15.70 -22.09
CA HIS A 246 11.07 14.43 -21.72
C HIS A 246 11.91 14.57 -20.46
N GLU A 247 12.82 15.54 -20.41
CA GLU A 247 13.69 15.75 -19.24
C GLU A 247 12.87 15.99 -17.95
N ILE A 248 11.80 16.77 -18.01
CA ILE A 248 10.91 17.04 -16.86
C ILE A 248 10.25 15.75 -16.36
N ILE A 249 9.68 14.97 -17.28
CA ILE A 249 8.92 13.76 -16.95
C ILE A 249 9.84 12.63 -16.47
N GLU A 250 10.98 12.43 -17.13
CA GLU A 250 11.97 11.42 -16.80
C GLU A 250 12.66 11.72 -15.46
N THR A 251 12.93 13.00 -15.17
CA THR A 251 13.45 13.42 -13.86
C THR A 251 12.46 13.11 -12.75
N TRP A 252 11.15 13.33 -12.98
CA TRP A 252 10.11 12.99 -12.02
C TRP A 252 10.01 11.47 -11.79
N ALA A 253 10.01 10.69 -12.87
CA ALA A 253 10.01 9.22 -12.78
C ALA A 253 11.22 8.70 -12.00
N ALA A 254 12.42 9.22 -12.31
CA ALA A 254 13.65 8.87 -11.62
C ALA A 254 13.59 9.25 -10.13
N HIS A 255 13.07 10.44 -9.80
CA HIS A 255 12.90 10.89 -8.42
C HIS A 255 12.01 9.94 -7.61
N CYS A 256 10.83 9.60 -8.16
CA CYS A 256 9.90 8.67 -7.52
C CYS A 256 10.53 7.28 -7.35
N PHE A 257 11.13 6.74 -8.41
CA PHE A 257 11.77 5.43 -8.39
C PHE A 257 12.91 5.35 -7.36
N GLN A 258 13.81 6.34 -7.33
CA GLN A 258 14.91 6.39 -6.36
C GLN A 258 14.39 6.53 -4.92
N THR A 259 13.38 7.37 -4.71
CA THR A 259 12.75 7.55 -3.41
C THR A 259 12.23 6.21 -2.88
N LEU A 260 11.51 5.46 -3.72
CA LEU A 260 10.94 4.16 -3.37
C LEU A 260 12.04 3.10 -3.19
N LEU A 261 12.98 3.00 -4.12
CA LEU A 261 14.05 1.99 -4.12
C LEU A 261 14.92 2.06 -2.87
N PHE A 262 15.33 3.26 -2.46
CA PHE A 262 16.29 3.40 -1.38
C PHE A 262 15.64 3.53 0.00
N ASN A 263 14.38 3.96 0.07
CA ASN A 263 13.80 4.34 1.35
C ASN A 263 12.60 3.49 1.76
N LEU A 264 11.79 2.96 0.82
CA LEU A 264 10.49 2.35 1.14
C LEU A 264 10.56 1.20 2.16
N VAL A 265 11.61 0.39 2.10
CA VAL A 265 11.87 -0.74 3.03
C VAL A 265 13.10 -0.50 3.89
N SER A 266 13.50 0.77 4.06
CA SER A 266 14.67 1.11 4.87
C SER A 266 14.48 0.68 6.33
N PRO A 267 15.49 0.04 6.95
CA PRO A 267 15.47 -0.27 8.38
C PRO A 267 15.22 0.95 9.26
N SER A 268 15.61 2.15 8.79
CA SER A 268 15.37 3.41 9.50
C SER A 268 13.90 3.78 9.63
N GLN A 269 12.99 3.18 8.85
CA GLN A 269 11.55 3.40 8.96
C GLN A 269 10.88 2.50 10.02
N GLN A 270 11.60 1.56 10.64
CA GLN A 270 11.07 0.63 11.65
C GLN A 270 11.69 0.84 13.05
N ARG A 271 12.11 2.07 13.36
CA ARG A 271 12.76 2.37 14.66
C ARG A 271 11.82 2.10 15.84
N ASP A 272 10.55 2.46 15.71
CA ASP A 272 9.49 2.22 16.69
C ASP A 272 9.38 0.73 17.04
N LEU A 273 9.45 -0.15 16.04
CA LEU A 273 9.41 -1.59 16.21
C LEU A 273 10.63 -2.09 17.00
N TYR A 274 11.82 -1.61 16.68
CA TYR A 274 13.02 -2.02 17.39
C TYR A 274 12.97 -1.59 18.86
N GLU A 275 12.55 -0.36 19.12
CA GLU A 275 12.38 0.18 20.47
C GLU A 275 11.33 -0.60 21.28
N GLU A 276 10.19 -0.95 20.67
CA GLU A 276 9.12 -1.77 21.28
C GLU A 276 9.65 -3.12 21.81
N PHE A 277 10.67 -3.68 21.15
CA PHE A 277 11.29 -4.97 21.50
C PHE A 277 12.60 -4.84 22.27
N GLY A 278 12.96 -3.64 22.75
CA GLY A 278 14.16 -3.41 23.56
C GLY A 278 15.47 -3.45 22.78
N LEU A 279 15.41 -3.32 21.46
CA LEU A 279 16.57 -3.23 20.58
C LEU A 279 16.99 -1.77 20.40
N ASP A 280 18.29 -1.53 20.33
CA ASP A 280 18.86 -0.24 19.89
C ASP A 280 18.72 -0.11 18.37
N PRO A 281 17.88 0.81 17.86
CA PRO A 281 17.65 0.95 16.42
C PRO A 281 18.93 1.25 15.63
N ASP A 282 19.83 2.06 16.17
CA ASP A 282 21.04 2.46 15.45
C ASP A 282 21.99 1.28 15.29
N ARG A 283 22.03 0.39 16.29
CA ARG A 283 22.77 -0.87 16.19
C ARG A 283 22.15 -1.84 15.18
N VAL A 284 20.83 -2.00 15.19
CA VAL A 284 20.13 -2.85 14.20
C VAL A 284 20.42 -2.35 12.78
N ILE A 285 20.25 -1.05 12.54
CA ILE A 285 20.51 -0.42 11.24
C ILE A 285 21.97 -0.63 10.80
N ALA A 286 22.93 -0.46 11.72
CA ALA A 286 24.35 -0.62 11.41
C ALA A 286 24.72 -2.07 11.02
N GLU A 287 24.15 -3.08 11.68
CA GLU A 287 24.37 -4.49 11.31
C GLU A 287 23.66 -4.84 9.99
N MET A 288 22.43 -4.39 9.78
CA MET A 288 21.71 -4.61 8.52
C MET A 288 22.43 -3.96 7.33
N ALA A 289 23.07 -2.79 7.51
CA ALA A 289 23.84 -2.13 6.46
C ALA A 289 25.05 -2.97 5.98
N GLN A 290 25.54 -3.91 6.80
CA GLN A 290 26.60 -4.84 6.40
C GLN A 290 26.06 -5.98 5.53
N MET A 291 24.78 -6.33 5.69
CA MET A 291 24.10 -7.36 4.90
C MET A 291 23.53 -6.82 3.58
N VAL A 292 23.01 -5.58 3.58
CA VAL A 292 22.36 -4.95 2.43
C VAL A 292 23.33 -4.01 1.70
N THR A 293 24.21 -4.59 0.92
CA THR A 293 25.18 -3.87 0.06
C THR A 293 24.60 -3.59 -1.33
N ASP A 294 25.22 -2.68 -2.09
CA ASP A 294 24.84 -2.43 -3.49
C ASP A 294 24.96 -3.69 -4.37
N GLU A 295 25.88 -4.59 -4.06
CA GLU A 295 26.01 -5.87 -4.75
C GLU A 295 24.80 -6.77 -4.47
N THR A 296 24.43 -6.94 -3.18
CA THR A 296 23.23 -7.73 -2.83
C THR A 296 21.95 -7.11 -3.40
N ARG A 297 21.82 -5.78 -3.42
CA ARG A 297 20.69 -5.10 -4.10
C ARG A 297 20.65 -5.42 -5.59
N ARG A 298 21.80 -5.36 -6.27
CA ARG A 298 21.89 -5.68 -7.70
C ARG A 298 21.53 -7.13 -7.99
N GLU A 299 21.99 -8.08 -7.16
CA GLU A 299 21.62 -9.49 -7.32
C GLU A 299 20.12 -9.70 -7.08
N ASN A 300 19.56 -9.12 -6.01
CA ASN A 300 18.14 -9.23 -5.71
C ASN A 300 17.28 -8.65 -6.84
N MET A 301 17.70 -7.55 -7.49
CA MET A 301 16.98 -6.99 -8.65
C MET A 301 16.96 -7.93 -9.88
N LYS A 302 17.87 -8.90 -9.96
CA LYS A 302 17.85 -9.90 -11.03
C LYS A 302 16.79 -10.97 -10.82
N GLU A 303 16.30 -11.17 -9.60
CA GLU A 303 15.25 -12.15 -9.33
C GLU A 303 13.94 -11.75 -10.01
N GLN A 304 13.24 -12.70 -10.62
CA GLN A 304 11.95 -12.42 -11.27
C GLN A 304 10.86 -11.99 -10.27
N SER A 305 10.99 -12.44 -9.02
CA SER A 305 10.11 -12.11 -7.89
C SER A 305 10.37 -10.73 -7.28
N ASN A 306 11.40 -10.01 -7.70
CA ASN A 306 11.73 -8.73 -7.11
C ASN A 306 10.62 -7.69 -7.37
N ILE A 307 10.22 -6.97 -6.33
CA ILE A 307 9.12 -6.00 -6.43
C ILE A 307 9.38 -4.90 -7.47
N PHE A 308 10.63 -4.57 -7.78
CA PHE A 308 11.00 -3.55 -8.76
C PHE A 308 11.06 -4.08 -10.21
N ARG A 309 11.03 -5.41 -10.43
CA ARG A 309 11.04 -6.01 -11.79
C ARG A 309 9.85 -5.60 -12.63
N VAL A 310 8.71 -5.34 -11.99
CA VAL A 310 7.47 -4.88 -12.63
C VAL A 310 7.61 -3.51 -13.29
N LEU A 311 8.67 -2.75 -12.96
CA LEU A 311 8.95 -1.42 -13.50
C LEU A 311 9.96 -1.43 -14.67
N VAL A 312 10.46 -2.60 -15.07
CA VAL A 312 11.49 -2.79 -16.12
C VAL A 312 10.92 -3.49 -17.34
#